data_AF-A0A7K4M008-F1
#
_entry.id   AF-A0A7K4M008-F1
#
_cell.length_a   1.000
_cell.length_b   1.000
_cell.length_c   1.000
_cell.angle_alpha   90.00
_cell.angle_beta   90.00
_cell.angle_gamma   90.00
#
_symmetry.space_group_name_H-M   'P 1'
#
loop_
_entity.id
_entity.type
_entity.pdbx_description
1 polymer ?
#
loop_
_entity_poly.entity_id
_entity_poly.type
_entity_poly.pdbx_seq_one_letter_code
_entity_poly.pdbx_strand_id
1 'polypeptide(L)'
;MGNGTSSESKESARRSRELEKKLQEDAEREARTVKLLLLGAGESGKSTIVKQMKIIHKDGFTYQERMEFRPVIYSNALQSILSIVKAMTALGISYENPARVADEKQLCAMATTLEDGHMSSELAKLIKQLWKDQGIQACYARAAEYQLDDSAAYYLNDLDRLAMPDYVPSEQDVLHSRVKTTGIIETRFSFKDLNFR
;
A
#
# COMPACT_ATOMS: atom_id res chain seq x y z
N MET A 1 -57.04 8.96 -28.59
CA MET A 1 -55.71 8.87 -27.96
C MET A 1 -55.71 7.65 -27.03
N GLY A 2 -54.85 6.66 -27.20
CA GLY A 2 -54.92 5.47 -26.31
C GLY A 2 -54.13 4.23 -26.72
N ASN A 3 -53.00 4.36 -27.42
CA ASN A 3 -52.17 3.22 -27.84
C ASN A 3 -50.77 3.17 -27.19
N GLY A 4 -50.42 4.15 -26.34
CA GLY A 4 -49.09 4.24 -25.70
C GLY A 4 -48.92 3.41 -24.42
N THR A 5 -50.02 3.14 -23.70
CA THR A 5 -49.97 2.45 -22.40
C THR A 5 -49.71 0.93 -22.51
N SER A 6 -50.08 0.30 -23.64
CA SER A 6 -49.86 -1.15 -23.84
C SER A 6 -48.42 -1.48 -24.22
N SER A 7 -47.73 -0.57 -24.93
CA SER A 7 -46.31 -0.74 -25.25
C SER A 7 -45.44 -0.54 -24.02
N GLU A 8 -45.73 0.48 -23.20
CA GLU A 8 -45.02 0.72 -21.93
C GLU A 8 -45.20 -0.45 -20.93
N SER A 9 -46.40 -1.03 -20.87
CA SER A 9 -46.70 -2.20 -20.03
C SER A 9 -45.98 -3.49 -20.51
N LYS A 10 -45.87 -3.69 -21.84
CA LYS A 10 -45.10 -4.82 -22.39
C LYS A 10 -43.60 -4.65 -22.20
N GLU A 11 -43.11 -3.42 -22.32
CA GLU A 11 -41.69 -3.10 -22.13
C GLU A 11 -41.29 -3.24 -20.65
N SER A 12 -42.14 -2.80 -19.72
CA SER A 12 -41.91 -2.99 -18.29
C SER A 12 -41.95 -4.46 -17.90
N ALA A 13 -42.89 -5.26 -18.41
CA ALA A 13 -42.94 -6.70 -18.17
C ALA A 13 -41.69 -7.42 -18.71
N ARG A 14 -41.16 -6.98 -19.86
CA ARG A 14 -39.91 -7.51 -20.41
C ARG A 14 -38.71 -7.17 -19.52
N ARG A 15 -38.60 -5.91 -19.07
CA ARG A 15 -37.55 -5.48 -18.14
C ARG A 15 -37.63 -6.24 -16.80
N SER A 16 -38.84 -6.47 -16.27
CA SER A 16 -39.02 -7.26 -15.04
C SER A 16 -38.54 -8.70 -15.19
N ARG A 17 -38.85 -9.38 -16.31
CA ARG A 17 -38.35 -10.73 -16.58
C ARG A 17 -36.83 -10.77 -16.76
N GLU A 18 -36.25 -9.77 -17.40
CA GLU A 18 -34.80 -9.64 -17.55
C GLU A 18 -34.10 -9.42 -16.20
N LEU A 19 -34.72 -8.64 -15.29
CA LEU A 19 -34.24 -8.44 -13.92
C LEU A 19 -34.34 -9.72 -13.08
N GLU A 20 -35.48 -10.42 -13.11
CA GLU A 20 -35.65 -11.70 -12.42
C GLU A 20 -34.62 -12.73 -12.87
N LYS A 21 -34.35 -12.82 -14.18
CA LYS A 21 -33.32 -13.70 -14.72
C LYS A 21 -31.93 -13.35 -14.18
N LYS A 22 -31.56 -12.07 -14.15
CA LYS A 22 -30.28 -11.62 -13.57
C LYS A 22 -30.18 -11.90 -12.08
N LEU A 23 -31.26 -11.67 -11.32
CA LEU A 23 -31.34 -11.99 -9.89
C LEU A 23 -31.11 -13.48 -9.63
N GLN A 24 -31.71 -14.35 -10.44
CA GLN A 24 -31.51 -15.78 -10.34
C GLN A 24 -30.06 -16.19 -10.66
N GLU A 25 -29.49 -15.68 -11.75
CA GLU A 25 -28.09 -15.93 -12.13
C GLU A 25 -27.10 -15.44 -11.05
N ASP A 26 -27.36 -14.28 -10.44
CA ASP A 26 -26.53 -13.74 -9.37
C ASP A 26 -26.68 -14.53 -8.07
N ALA A 27 -27.89 -15.01 -7.73
CA ALA A 27 -28.11 -15.87 -6.58
C ALA A 27 -27.37 -17.21 -6.71
N GLU A 28 -27.41 -17.83 -7.90
CA GLU A 28 -26.65 -19.06 -8.17
C GLU A 28 -25.14 -18.84 -8.08
N ARG A 29 -24.66 -17.69 -8.58
CA ARG A 29 -23.25 -17.31 -8.50
C ARG A 29 -22.81 -17.07 -7.06
N GLU A 30 -23.63 -16.37 -6.27
CA GLU A 30 -23.36 -16.10 -4.86
C GLU A 30 -23.39 -17.40 -4.03
N ALA A 31 -24.30 -18.32 -4.32
CA ALA A 31 -24.35 -19.63 -3.65
C ALA A 31 -23.07 -20.47 -3.90
N ARG A 32 -22.38 -20.26 -5.02
CA ARG A 32 -21.10 -20.92 -5.36
C ARG A 32 -19.87 -20.11 -4.93
N THR A 33 -20.06 -18.94 -4.32
CA THR A 33 -18.96 -18.08 -3.88
C THR A 33 -18.58 -18.37 -2.43
N VAL A 34 -17.32 -18.72 -2.20
CA VAL A 34 -16.76 -18.90 -0.86
C VAL A 34 -16.38 -17.54 -0.30
N LYS A 35 -16.90 -17.19 0.88
CA LYS A 35 -16.60 -15.91 1.56
C LYS A 35 -15.50 -16.13 2.59
N LEU A 36 -14.37 -15.44 2.44
CA LEU A 36 -13.24 -15.53 3.37
C LEU A 36 -13.09 -14.22 4.14
N LEU A 37 -13.03 -14.32 5.47
CA LEU A 37 -12.81 -13.18 6.34
C LEU A 37 -11.43 -13.28 6.99
N LEU A 38 -10.54 -12.33 6.64
CA LEU A 38 -9.22 -12.21 7.27
C LEU A 38 -9.31 -11.27 8.48
N LEU A 39 -9.12 -11.83 9.67
CA LEU A 39 -9.08 -11.09 10.94
C LEU A 39 -7.69 -11.16 11.56
N GLY A 40 -7.32 -10.14 12.34
CA GLY A 40 -6.04 -10.07 13.02
C GLY A 40 -5.72 -8.66 13.49
N ALA A 41 -4.75 -8.53 14.40
CA ALA A 41 -4.27 -7.26 14.91
C ALA A 41 -3.76 -6.32 13.81
N GLY A 42 -3.57 -5.03 14.11
CA GLY A 42 -2.87 -4.11 13.22
C GLY A 42 -1.52 -4.70 12.78
N GLU A 43 -1.12 -4.45 11.54
CA GLU A 43 0.20 -4.86 11.03
C GLU A 43 0.43 -6.39 10.93
N SER A 44 -0.58 -7.23 11.21
CA SER A 44 -0.47 -8.70 11.14
C SER A 44 -0.35 -9.31 9.72
N GLY A 45 -0.04 -8.52 8.70
CA GLY A 45 0.13 -9.00 7.32
C GLY A 45 -1.14 -9.29 6.50
N LYS A 46 -2.34 -8.96 6.99
CA LYS A 46 -3.61 -9.22 6.25
C LYS A 46 -3.62 -8.62 4.84
N SER A 47 -3.28 -7.34 4.72
CA SER A 47 -3.23 -6.67 3.42
C SER A 47 -2.16 -7.28 2.51
N THR A 48 -1.06 -7.78 3.09
CA THR A 48 -0.01 -8.51 2.38
C THR A 48 -0.53 -9.82 1.80
N ILE A 49 -1.33 -10.58 2.57
CA ILE A 49 -1.99 -11.80 2.07
C ILE A 49 -2.92 -11.47 0.90
N VAL A 50 -3.72 -10.40 1.00
CA VAL A 50 -4.61 -9.98 -0.09
C VAL A 50 -3.82 -9.59 -1.34
N LYS A 51 -2.72 -8.86 -1.19
CA LYS A 51 -1.81 -8.51 -2.31
C LYS A 51 -1.19 -9.76 -2.93
N GLN A 52 -0.76 -10.73 -2.12
CA GLN A 52 -0.25 -12.03 -2.61
C GLN A 52 -1.30 -12.81 -3.39
N MET A 53 -2.55 -12.83 -2.93
CA MET A 53 -3.64 -13.47 -3.67
C MET A 53 -3.85 -12.85 -5.05
N LYS A 54 -3.66 -11.53 -5.17
CA LYS A 54 -3.68 -10.86 -6.48
C LYS A 54 -2.51 -11.31 -7.37
N ILE A 55 -1.31 -11.43 -6.81
CA ILE A 55 -0.13 -11.89 -7.56
C ILE A 55 -0.31 -13.31 -8.07
N ILE A 56 -0.75 -14.22 -7.21
CA ILE A 56 -0.82 -15.65 -7.51
C ILE A 56 -2.06 -16.01 -8.35
N HIS A 57 -3.17 -15.29 -8.21
CA HIS A 57 -4.47 -15.67 -8.79
C HIS A 57 -5.14 -14.61 -9.68
N LYS A 58 -4.51 -13.45 -9.91
CA LYS A 58 -5.07 -12.35 -10.74
C LYS A 58 -4.03 -11.62 -11.58
N ASP A 59 -3.12 -12.37 -12.20
CA ASP A 59 -2.15 -11.83 -13.17
C ASP A 59 -1.21 -10.72 -12.63
N GLY A 60 -1.07 -10.60 -11.30
CA GLY A 60 -0.17 -9.60 -10.72
C GLY A 60 -0.74 -8.20 -10.64
N PHE A 61 0.17 -7.24 -10.47
CA PHE A 61 -0.15 -5.81 -10.53
C PHE A 61 0.23 -5.23 -11.89
N THR A 62 -0.73 -4.56 -12.53
CA THR A 62 -0.47 -3.89 -13.82
C THR A 62 0.54 -2.76 -13.63
N TYR A 63 1.15 -2.29 -14.73
CA TYR A 63 2.04 -1.14 -14.70
C TYR A 63 1.38 0.09 -14.03
N GLN A 64 0.13 0.39 -14.39
CA GLN A 64 -0.59 1.55 -13.86
C GLN A 64 -0.81 1.41 -12.35
N GLU A 65 -1.24 0.24 -11.89
CA GLU A 65 -1.43 -0.03 -10.46
C GLU A 65 -0.12 0.07 -9.68
N ARG A 66 0.98 -0.48 -10.21
CA ARG A 66 2.31 -0.34 -9.58
C ARG A 66 2.72 1.11 -9.46
N MET A 67 2.42 1.93 -10.46
CA MET A 67 2.69 3.37 -10.43
C MET A 67 1.86 4.12 -9.37
N GLU A 68 0.64 3.68 -9.06
CA GLU A 68 -0.15 4.24 -7.95
C GLU A 68 0.49 3.99 -6.57
N PHE A 69 1.26 2.90 -6.42
CA PHE A 69 2.02 2.63 -5.19
C PHE A 69 3.31 3.44 -5.07
N ARG A 70 3.82 4.04 -6.16
CA ARG A 70 5.07 4.82 -6.14
C ARG A 70 5.08 5.93 -5.06
N PRO A 71 4.09 6.83 -4.98
CA PRO A 71 4.06 7.86 -3.92
C PRO A 71 3.95 7.25 -2.51
N VAL A 72 3.23 6.13 -2.36
CA VAL A 72 3.11 5.42 -1.08
C VAL A 72 4.47 4.89 -0.63
N ILE A 73 5.22 4.25 -1.53
CA ILE A 73 6.56 3.70 -1.24
C ILE A 73 7.51 4.81 -0.80
N TYR A 74 7.50 5.96 -1.50
CA TYR A 74 8.33 7.11 -1.13
C TYR A 74 7.95 7.67 0.24
N SER A 75 6.65 7.78 0.51
CA SER A 75 6.15 8.17 1.83
C SER A 75 6.59 7.18 2.91
N ASN A 76 6.50 5.86 2.67
CA ASN A 76 6.93 4.84 3.63
C ASN A 76 8.44 4.93 3.92
N ALA A 77 9.28 5.14 2.90
CA ALA A 77 10.72 5.30 3.09
C ALA A 77 11.05 6.56 3.94
N LEU A 78 10.41 7.69 3.63
CA LEU A 78 10.57 8.94 4.38
C LEU A 78 10.09 8.80 5.83
N GLN A 79 8.91 8.24 6.04
CA GLN A 79 8.36 8.02 7.39
C GLN A 79 9.23 7.06 8.19
N SER A 80 9.82 6.04 7.56
CA SER A 80 10.73 5.11 8.22
C SER A 80 11.93 5.82 8.83
N ILE A 81 12.63 6.66 8.06
CA ILE A 81 13.80 7.39 8.59
C ILE A 81 13.39 8.43 9.64
N LEU A 82 12.27 9.13 9.46
CA LEU A 82 11.77 10.12 10.44
C LEU A 82 11.42 9.46 11.78
N SER A 83 10.81 8.27 11.75
CA SER A 83 10.52 7.50 12.96
C SER A 83 11.80 7.11 13.71
N ILE A 84 12.85 6.70 13.00
CA ILE A 84 14.12 6.33 13.62
C ILE A 84 14.81 7.55 14.24
N VAL A 85 14.85 8.68 13.52
CA VAL A 85 15.40 9.95 14.02
C VAL A 85 14.67 10.42 15.28
N LYS A 86 13.33 10.38 15.27
CA LYS A 86 12.52 10.69 16.45
C LYS A 86 12.82 9.76 17.63
N ALA A 87 13.00 8.46 17.35
CA ALA A 87 13.35 7.47 18.36
C ALA A 87 14.76 7.69 18.93
N MET A 88 15.74 8.17 18.15
CA MET A 88 17.08 8.50 18.66
C MET A 88 17.00 9.52 19.79
N THR A 89 16.20 10.57 19.62
CA THR A 89 15.98 11.58 20.65
C THR A 89 15.33 10.98 21.90
N ALA A 90 14.31 10.14 21.72
CA ALA A 90 13.60 9.50 22.83
C ALA A 90 14.47 8.49 23.61
N LEU A 91 15.37 7.80 22.91
CA LEU A 91 16.27 6.79 23.49
C LEU A 91 17.63 7.35 23.93
N GLY A 92 17.86 8.66 23.75
CA GLY A 92 19.13 9.32 24.09
C GLY A 92 20.32 8.86 23.25
N ILE A 93 20.08 8.41 22.02
CA ILE A 93 21.12 7.94 21.10
C ILE A 93 21.63 9.14 20.29
N SER A 94 22.94 9.39 20.34
CA SER A 94 23.58 10.43 19.54
C SER A 94 24.01 9.89 18.18
N TYR A 95 24.07 10.77 17.18
CA TYR A 95 24.74 10.46 15.93
C TYR A 95 26.21 10.16 16.15
N GLU A 96 26.77 9.23 15.38
CA GLU A 96 28.22 9.01 15.37
C GLU A 96 28.92 10.20 14.73
N ASN A 97 28.38 10.71 13.61
CA ASN A 97 28.86 11.91 12.97
C ASN A 97 28.00 13.12 13.37
N PRO A 98 28.55 14.12 14.10
CA PRO A 98 27.80 15.31 14.51
C PRO A 98 27.22 16.13 13.34
N ALA A 99 27.78 16.00 12.13
CA ALA A 99 27.24 16.66 10.94
C ALA A 99 25.81 16.19 10.60
N ARG A 100 25.42 14.98 11.01
CA ARG A 100 24.07 14.43 10.78
C ARG A 100 22.96 15.22 11.47
N VAL A 101 23.28 16.02 12.49
CA VAL A 101 22.31 16.92 13.13
C VAL A 101 21.80 17.99 12.16
N ALA A 102 22.65 18.46 11.24
CA ALA A 102 22.21 19.37 10.18
C ALA A 102 21.33 18.64 9.15
N ASP A 103 21.70 17.41 8.81
CA ASP A 103 20.97 16.56 7.87
C ASP A 103 19.57 16.21 8.39
N GLU A 104 19.43 15.93 9.69
CA GLU A 104 18.13 15.76 10.37
C GLU A 104 17.24 17.00 10.20
N LYS A 105 17.77 18.19 10.47
CA LYS A 105 17.01 19.44 10.35
C LYS A 105 16.54 19.67 8.92
N GLN A 106 17.41 19.41 7.94
CA GLN A 106 17.08 19.49 6.53
C GLN A 106 16.00 18.47 6.16
N LEU A 107 16.10 17.23 6.63
CA LEU A 107 15.12 16.17 6.39
C LEU A 107 13.73 16.57 6.91
N CYS A 108 13.66 17.07 8.14
CA CYS A 108 12.41 17.54 8.75
C CYS A 108 11.80 18.72 7.98
N ALA A 109 12.60 19.68 7.51
CA ALA A 109 12.12 20.77 6.68
C ALA A 109 11.53 20.25 5.36
N MET A 110 12.24 19.37 4.65
CA MET A 110 11.78 18.78 3.40
C MET A 110 10.50 17.95 3.60
N ALA A 111 10.38 17.22 4.71
CA ALA A 111 9.21 16.42 5.04
C ALA A 111 7.93 17.27 5.17
N THR A 112 8.04 18.51 5.64
CA THR A 112 6.88 19.42 5.77
C THR A 112 6.44 20.06 4.45
N THR A 113 7.32 20.09 3.44
CA THR A 113 7.07 20.73 2.14
C THR A 113 6.76 19.73 1.03
N LEU A 114 6.87 18.43 1.29
CA LEU A 114 6.57 17.38 0.31
C LEU A 114 5.05 17.24 0.13
N GLU A 115 4.50 18.09 -0.72
CA GLU A 115 3.12 17.97 -1.22
C GLU A 115 3.00 16.90 -2.31
N ASP A 116 4.11 16.60 -2.99
CA ASP A 116 4.15 15.66 -4.10
C ASP A 116 4.92 14.40 -3.72
N GLY A 117 4.29 13.25 -3.87
CA GLY A 117 4.86 11.92 -3.61
C GLY A 117 5.98 11.54 -4.60
N HIS A 118 7.06 12.31 -4.61
CA HIS A 118 8.26 12.16 -5.42
C HIS A 118 9.50 12.07 -4.52
N MET A 119 10.38 11.11 -4.81
CA MET A 119 11.69 10.98 -4.17
C MET A 119 12.71 11.76 -4.99
N SER A 120 13.10 12.96 -4.54
CA SER A 120 14.17 13.71 -5.19
C SER A 120 15.53 13.07 -4.94
N SER A 121 16.49 13.25 -5.85
CA SER A 121 17.86 12.73 -5.66
C SER A 121 18.53 13.34 -4.42
N GLU A 122 18.22 14.60 -4.09
CA GLU A 122 18.70 15.26 -2.89
C GLU A 122 18.15 14.60 -1.62
N LEU A 123 16.82 14.36 -1.57
CA LEU A 123 16.19 13.69 -0.46
C LEU A 123 16.75 12.28 -0.26
N ALA A 124 16.86 11.50 -1.34
CA ALA A 124 17.40 10.14 -1.26
C ALA A 124 18.85 10.12 -0.75
N LYS A 125 19.69 11.05 -1.22
CA LYS A 125 21.08 11.21 -0.72
C LYS A 125 21.11 11.54 0.76
N LEU A 126 20.26 12.45 1.20
CA LEU A 126 20.15 12.85 2.60
C LEU A 126 19.73 11.69 3.50
N ILE A 127 18.67 10.97 3.12
CA ILE A 127 18.19 9.78 3.85
C ILE A 127 19.30 8.72 3.88
N LYS A 128 19.99 8.49 2.77
CA LYS A 128 21.10 7.51 2.69
C LYS A 128 22.28 7.90 3.59
N GLN A 129 22.58 9.18 3.71
CA GLN A 129 23.64 9.69 4.59
C GLN A 129 23.30 9.51 6.06
N LEU A 130 22.03 9.72 6.44
CA LEU A 130 21.52 9.42 7.77
C LEU A 130 21.51 7.91 8.03
N TRP A 131 21.00 7.11 7.10
CA TRP A 131 20.91 5.66 7.24
C TRP A 131 22.27 4.98 7.48
N LYS A 132 23.35 5.53 6.92
CA LYS A 132 24.71 5.02 7.11
C LYS A 132 25.35 5.37 8.47
N ASP A 133 24.77 6.28 9.24
CA ASP A 133 25.30 6.68 10.54
C ASP A 133 25.12 5.55 11.57
N GLN A 134 26.17 5.26 12.37
CA GLN A 134 26.09 4.16 13.33
C GLN A 134 25.13 4.44 14.49
N GLY A 135 24.86 5.71 14.83
CA GLY A 135 23.83 6.08 15.79
C GLY A 135 22.42 5.72 15.27
N ILE A 136 22.16 5.97 13.98
CA ILE A 136 20.92 5.56 13.32
C ILE A 136 20.79 4.02 13.27
N GLN A 137 21.86 3.32 12.91
CA GLN A 137 21.87 1.85 12.89
C GLN A 137 21.66 1.24 14.29
N ALA A 138 22.30 1.82 15.33
CA ALA A 138 22.10 1.40 16.71
C ALA A 138 20.67 1.65 17.20
N CYS A 139 20.04 2.75 16.78
CA CYS A 139 18.63 3.02 17.05
C CYS A 139 17.73 2.01 16.34
N TYR A 140 17.98 1.72 15.06
CA TYR A 140 17.25 0.73 14.28
C TYR A 140 17.33 -0.69 14.89
N ALA A 141 18.47 -1.08 15.44
CA ALA A 141 18.61 -2.36 16.14
C ALA A 141 17.68 -2.49 17.37
N ARG A 142 17.21 -1.35 17.89
CA ARG A 142 16.23 -1.24 18.99
C ARG A 142 14.82 -0.91 18.49
N ALA A 143 14.51 -1.20 17.22
CA ALA A 143 13.21 -0.91 16.62
C ALA A 143 12.02 -1.52 17.37
N ALA A 144 12.21 -2.57 18.16
CA ALA A 144 11.16 -3.15 19.01
C ALA A 144 10.71 -2.21 20.15
N GLU A 145 11.47 -1.17 20.50
CA GLU A 145 11.16 -0.23 21.58
C GLU A 145 10.26 0.94 21.13
N TYR A 146 10.00 1.06 19.83
CA TYR A 146 9.16 2.11 19.26
C TYR A 146 8.38 1.60 18.04
N GLN A 147 7.44 2.42 17.53
CA GLN A 147 6.69 2.01 16.36
C GLN A 147 7.50 2.30 15.08
N LEU A 148 8.06 1.24 14.49
CA LEU A 148 8.71 1.27 13.18
C LEU A 148 8.07 0.22 12.28
N ASP A 149 7.97 0.53 10.99
CA ASP A 149 7.52 -0.45 10.00
C ASP A 149 8.60 -1.52 9.75
N ASP A 150 8.20 -2.79 9.71
CA ASP A 150 9.09 -3.91 9.41
C ASP A 150 9.80 -3.74 8.04
N SER A 151 9.18 -3.03 7.11
CA SER A 151 9.71 -2.79 5.77
C SER A 151 10.72 -1.63 5.71
N ALA A 152 11.05 -0.99 6.84
CA ALA A 152 11.96 0.15 6.88
C ALA A 152 13.31 -0.18 6.22
N ALA A 153 13.96 -1.28 6.61
CA ALA A 153 15.25 -1.68 6.04
C ALA A 153 15.14 -2.03 4.55
N TYR A 154 14.02 -2.61 4.09
CA TYR A 154 13.83 -2.95 2.68
C TYR A 154 13.96 -1.71 1.78
N TYR A 155 13.35 -0.59 2.17
CA TYR A 155 13.46 0.66 1.42
C TYR A 155 14.78 1.41 1.66
N LEU A 156 15.20 1.52 2.92
CA LEU A 156 16.37 2.33 3.29
C LEU A 156 17.69 1.74 2.77
N ASN A 157 17.76 0.42 2.59
CA ASN A 157 18.93 -0.24 2.00
C ASN A 157 19.06 -0.02 0.49
N ASP A 158 17.98 0.32 -0.21
CA ASP A 158 17.94 0.42 -1.68
C ASP A 158 17.34 1.74 -2.17
N LEU A 159 17.70 2.84 -1.50
CA LEU A 159 17.25 4.19 -1.85
C LEU A 159 17.70 4.65 -3.24
N ASP A 160 18.84 4.15 -3.73
CA ASP A 160 19.34 4.52 -5.06
C ASP A 160 18.36 4.08 -6.16
N ARG A 161 17.80 2.87 -6.04
CA ARG A 161 16.78 2.37 -6.97
C ARG A 161 15.51 3.19 -6.90
N LEU A 162 15.05 3.54 -5.69
CA LEU A 162 13.84 4.34 -5.48
C LEU A 162 13.97 5.75 -6.06
N ALA A 163 15.19 6.31 -6.07
CA ALA A 163 15.48 7.66 -6.54
C ALA A 163 15.70 7.75 -8.07
N MET A 164 15.67 6.64 -8.80
CA MET A 164 15.81 6.67 -10.25
C MET A 164 14.61 7.39 -10.90
N PRO A 165 14.82 8.26 -11.91
CA PRO A 165 13.74 8.99 -12.57
C PRO A 165 12.67 8.06 -13.17
N ASP A 166 13.13 6.98 -13.79
CA ASP A 166 12.35 5.92 -14.44
C ASP A 166 11.97 4.78 -13.48
N TYR A 167 12.08 4.98 -12.16
CA TYR A 167 11.67 3.98 -11.19
C TYR A 167 10.21 3.57 -11.35
N VAL A 168 10.00 2.28 -11.60
CA VAL A 168 8.71 1.61 -11.58
C VAL A 168 8.70 0.61 -10.43
N PRO A 169 7.78 0.73 -9.46
CA PRO A 169 7.68 -0.23 -8.37
C PRO A 169 7.55 -1.66 -8.85
N SER A 170 8.30 -2.57 -8.23
CA SER A 170 8.14 -4.02 -8.40
C SER A 170 6.96 -4.54 -7.57
N GLU A 171 6.53 -5.78 -7.83
CA GLU A 171 5.54 -6.44 -6.97
C GLU A 171 6.05 -6.58 -5.53
N GLN A 172 7.37 -6.74 -5.34
CA GLN A 172 7.98 -6.81 -4.01
C GLN A 172 7.89 -5.46 -3.27
N ASP A 173 8.03 -4.34 -3.99
CA ASP A 173 7.80 -3.01 -3.41
C ASP A 173 6.32 -2.83 -3.05
N VAL A 174 5.41 -3.28 -3.91
CA VAL A 174 3.97 -3.24 -3.62
C VAL A 174 3.65 -4.08 -2.39
N LEU A 175 4.25 -5.25 -2.21
CA LEU A 175 4.03 -6.10 -1.03
C LEU A 175 4.51 -5.44 0.27
N HIS A 176 5.68 -4.81 0.25
CA HIS A 176 6.23 -4.08 1.40
C HIS A 176 5.58 -2.71 1.64
N SER A 177 4.81 -2.19 0.67
CA SER A 177 4.16 -0.89 0.84
C SER A 177 3.07 -0.97 1.92
N ARG A 178 3.09 0.01 2.82
CA ARG A 178 2.09 0.15 3.85
C ARG A 178 1.10 1.23 3.48
N VAL A 179 -0.13 0.78 3.20
CA VAL A 179 -1.31 1.63 3.10
C VAL A 179 -2.20 1.33 4.29
N LYS A 180 -2.52 2.37 5.09
CA LYS A 180 -3.48 2.22 6.19
C LYS A 180 -4.81 1.78 5.60
N THR A 181 -5.25 0.57 5.95
CA THR A 181 -6.54 0.06 5.49
C THR A 181 -7.65 0.86 6.16
N THR A 182 -8.45 1.58 5.37
CA THR A 182 -9.64 2.31 5.82
C THR A 182 -10.89 1.58 5.33
N GLY A 183 -11.73 1.13 6.25
CA GLY A 183 -12.93 0.38 5.91
C GLY A 183 -12.67 -1.08 5.53
N ILE A 184 -13.61 -1.66 4.79
CA ILE A 184 -13.58 -3.06 4.35
C ILE A 184 -13.02 -3.10 2.92
N ILE A 185 -11.97 -3.90 2.71
CA ILE A 185 -11.42 -4.18 1.39
C ILE A 185 -11.89 -5.58 0.97
N GLU A 186 -12.59 -5.66 -0.16
CA GLU A 186 -13.03 -6.93 -0.76
C GLU A 186 -12.12 -7.27 -1.96
N THR A 187 -11.72 -8.53 -2.12
CA THR A 187 -10.94 -8.98 -3.28
C THR A 187 -11.45 -10.31 -3.78
N ARG A 188 -11.93 -10.33 -5.03
CA ARG A 188 -12.57 -11.52 -5.62
C ARG A 188 -11.64 -12.31 -6.53
N PHE A 189 -11.18 -13.49 -6.16
CA PHE A 189 -10.29 -14.30 -7.00
C PHE A 189 -10.87 -15.70 -7.25
N SER A 190 -10.40 -16.38 -8.30
CA SER A 190 -10.81 -17.74 -8.62
C SER A 190 -9.62 -18.67 -8.42
N PHE A 191 -9.88 -19.84 -7.83
CA PHE A 191 -8.87 -20.89 -7.70
C PHE A 191 -9.53 -22.24 -7.99
N LYS A 192 -9.05 -22.90 -9.06
CA LYS A 192 -9.72 -24.05 -9.67
C LYS A 192 -11.17 -23.66 -10.04
N ASP A 193 -12.15 -24.49 -9.69
CA ASP A 193 -13.57 -24.27 -9.99
C ASP A 193 -14.31 -23.45 -8.91
N LEU A 194 -13.58 -22.88 -7.95
CA LEU A 194 -14.15 -22.10 -6.84
C LEU A 194 -13.87 -20.60 -7.00
N ASN A 195 -14.88 -19.79 -6.68
CA ASN A 195 -14.79 -18.33 -6.63
C ASN A 195 -14.75 -17.89 -5.17
N PHE A 196 -13.78 -17.05 -4.83
CA PHE A 196 -13.57 -16.51 -3.49
C PHE A 196 -13.86 -15.01 -3.48
N ARG A 197 -14.38 -14.52 -2.36
CA ARG A 197 -14.49 -13.08 -2.06
C ARG A 197 -14.19 -12.77 -0.61
#